data_AF-A0A3A3DEV4-F1
#
_entry.id   AF-A0A3A3DEV4-F1
#
_cell.length_a   1.000
_cell.length_b   1.000
_cell.length_c   1.000
_cell.angle_alpha   90.00
_cell.angle_beta   90.00
_cell.angle_gamma   90.00
#
_symmetry.space_group_name_H-M   'P 1'
#
loop_
_entity.id
_entity.type
_entity.pdbx_description
1 polymer ?
#
loop_
_entity_poly.entity_id
_entity_poly.type
_entity_poly.pdbx_seq_one_letter_code
_entity_poly.pdbx_strand_id
1 'polypeptide(L)'
;MKWHHVKENWSAFYEAIIDKWPQVDESDLDEIDGDQRAFLEYLTETTGQEPEEIREEVREWLIGEIPSDIVMDPSHDNHSIALSAKYVNEGEDEYSDDAAFGDDGESPDDD
;
A
#
# COMPACT_ATOMS: atom_id res chain seq x y z
N MET A 1 -6.99 -1.54 -5.62
CA MET A 1 -6.34 -2.74 -6.21
C MET A 1 -7.37 -3.66 -6.86
N LYS A 2 -7.02 -4.56 -7.80
CA LYS A 2 -7.94 -5.61 -8.32
C LYS A 2 -7.52 -6.97 -7.77
N TRP A 3 -8.48 -7.84 -7.45
CA TRP A 3 -8.25 -9.20 -6.94
C TRP A 3 -7.27 -10.02 -7.78
N HIS A 4 -7.27 -9.83 -9.10
CA HIS A 4 -6.35 -10.53 -10.01
C HIS A 4 -4.88 -10.37 -9.59
N HIS A 5 -4.45 -9.17 -9.18
CA HIS A 5 -3.07 -8.93 -8.73
C HIS A 5 -2.76 -9.60 -7.39
N VAL A 6 -3.76 -9.66 -6.51
CA VAL A 6 -3.66 -10.36 -5.22
C VAL A 6 -3.47 -11.85 -5.48
N LYS A 7 -4.24 -12.43 -6.41
CA LYS A 7 -4.08 -13.82 -6.81
C LYS A 7 -2.70 -14.10 -7.43
N GLU A 8 -2.24 -13.24 -8.35
CA GLU A 8 -0.93 -13.42 -9.00
C GLU A 8 0.25 -13.35 -8.02
N ASN A 9 0.10 -12.64 -6.90
CA ASN A 9 1.16 -12.45 -5.90
C ASN A 9 0.68 -12.89 -4.51
N TRP A 10 -0.12 -13.95 -4.44
CA TRP A 10 -0.87 -14.33 -3.24
C TRP A 10 0.01 -14.49 -1.99
N SER A 11 1.15 -15.17 -2.14
CA SER A 11 2.13 -15.36 -1.07
C SER A 11 2.76 -14.06 -0.55
N ALA A 12 2.84 -13.01 -1.38
CA ALA A 12 3.36 -11.72 -0.97
C ALA A 12 2.38 -10.97 -0.04
N PHE A 13 1.11 -11.35 -0.04
CA PHE A 13 0.08 -10.75 0.81
C PHE A 13 -0.12 -11.50 2.14
N TYR A 14 0.57 -12.62 2.39
CA TYR A 14 0.36 -13.42 3.60
C TYR A 14 0.55 -12.61 4.88
N GLU A 15 1.68 -11.91 5.00
CA GLU A 15 1.96 -11.09 6.19
C GLU A 15 0.90 -10.00 6.38
N ALA A 16 0.50 -9.31 5.30
CA ALA A 16 -0.54 -8.28 5.37
C ALA A 16 -1.94 -8.83 5.67
N ILE A 17 -2.25 -10.04 5.21
CA ILE A 17 -3.50 -10.74 5.52
C ILE A 17 -3.51 -11.15 7.00
N ILE A 18 -2.42 -11.72 7.50
CA ILE A 18 -2.29 -12.16 8.90
C ILE A 18 -2.31 -10.94 9.84
N ASP A 19 -1.69 -9.82 9.48
CA ASP A 19 -1.73 -8.58 10.27
C ASP A 19 -3.16 -8.04 10.40
N LYS A 20 -3.92 -8.03 9.29
CA LYS A 20 -5.31 -7.58 9.27
C LYS A 20 -6.27 -8.56 9.95
N TRP A 21 -6.05 -9.87 9.77
CA TRP A 21 -6.85 -10.94 10.34
C TRP A 21 -5.93 -11.94 11.09
N PRO A 22 -5.57 -11.66 12.36
CA PRO A 22 -4.61 -12.50 13.13
C PRO A 22 -5.12 -13.89 13.48
N GLN A 23 -6.35 -14.22 13.08
CA GLN A 23 -6.99 -15.51 13.26
C GLN A 23 -6.67 -16.46 12.10
N VAL A 24 -6.17 -15.92 10.99
CA VAL A 24 -5.81 -16.64 9.76
C VAL A 24 -4.43 -17.29 9.92
N ASP A 25 -4.29 -18.51 9.40
CA ASP A 25 -3.03 -19.23 9.32
C ASP A 25 -2.46 -19.21 7.89
N GLU A 26 -1.13 -19.12 7.79
CA GLU A 26 -0.42 -19.11 6.51
C GLU A 26 -0.61 -20.42 5.73
N SER A 27 -0.78 -21.54 6.44
CA SER A 27 -0.99 -22.86 5.82
C SER A 27 -2.34 -22.94 5.11
N ASP A 28 -3.40 -22.37 5.70
CA ASP A 28 -4.72 -22.30 5.07
C ASP A 28 -4.70 -21.37 3.86
N LEU A 29 -3.94 -20.26 3.94
CA LEU A 29 -3.75 -19.35 2.82
C LEU A 29 -3.07 -20.05 1.63
N ASP A 30 -2.08 -20.91 1.87
CA ASP A 30 -1.46 -21.74 0.82
C ASP A 30 -2.50 -22.61 0.10
N GLU A 31 -3.40 -23.26 0.85
CA GLU A 31 -4.46 -24.10 0.28
C GLU A 31 -5.49 -23.32 -0.54
N ILE A 32 -5.73 -22.05 -0.19
CA ILE A 32 -6.69 -21.18 -0.89
C ILE A 32 -6.19 -20.76 -2.29
N ASP A 33 -4.88 -20.69 -2.53
CA ASP A 33 -4.28 -20.32 -3.82
C ASP A 33 -4.87 -19.02 -4.45
N GLY A 34 -5.19 -18.03 -3.62
CA GLY A 34 -5.79 -16.77 -4.04
C GLY A 34 -7.19 -16.89 -4.65
N ASP A 35 -7.92 -17.98 -4.38
CA ASP A 35 -9.34 -18.08 -4.73
C ASP A 35 -10.18 -17.16 -3.84
N GLN A 36 -10.84 -16.19 -4.47
CA GLN A 36 -11.61 -15.19 -3.74
C GLN A 36 -12.77 -15.78 -2.94
N ARG A 37 -13.42 -16.82 -3.47
CA ARG A 37 -14.59 -17.40 -2.81
C ARG A 37 -14.13 -18.22 -1.62
N ALA A 38 -13.13 -19.07 -1.81
CA ALA A 38 -12.54 -19.86 -0.74
C ALA A 38 -11.98 -18.97 0.38
N PHE A 39 -11.32 -17.85 0.04
CA PHE A 39 -10.83 -16.91 1.03
C PHE A 39 -11.96 -16.26 1.85
N LEU A 40 -13.05 -15.84 1.21
CA LEU A 40 -14.20 -15.24 1.90
C LEU A 40 -14.89 -16.26 2.80
N GLU A 41 -15.07 -17.50 2.33
CA GLU A 41 -15.65 -18.59 3.12
C GLU A 41 -14.77 -18.89 4.34
N TYR A 42 -13.47 -19.03 4.13
CA TYR A 42 -12.49 -19.26 5.18
C TYR A 42 -12.47 -18.14 6.23
N LEU A 43 -12.50 -16.87 5.81
CA LEU A 43 -12.58 -15.74 6.73
C LEU A 43 -13.88 -15.77 7.55
N THR A 44 -15.03 -16.04 6.92
CA THR A 44 -16.30 -16.19 7.63
C THR A 44 -16.26 -17.33 8.66
N GLU A 45 -15.66 -18.48 8.32
CA GLU A 45 -15.53 -19.61 9.24
C GLU A 45 -14.57 -19.33 10.40
N THR A 46 -13.46 -18.64 10.10
CA THR A 46 -12.38 -18.37 11.06
C THR A 46 -12.74 -17.26 12.03
N THR A 47 -13.30 -16.16 11.53
CA THR A 47 -13.66 -15.01 12.36
C THR A 47 -15.06 -15.12 12.95
N GLY A 48 -15.92 -15.97 12.38
CA GLY A 48 -17.33 -16.10 12.75
C GLY A 48 -18.19 -14.89 12.38
N GLN A 49 -17.68 -13.96 11.56
CA GLN A 49 -18.40 -12.78 11.09
C GLN A 49 -19.35 -13.10 9.95
N GLU A 50 -20.32 -12.22 9.69
CA GLU A 50 -21.24 -12.40 8.57
C GLU A 50 -20.52 -12.28 7.22
N PRO A 51 -20.92 -13.06 6.19
CA PRO A 51 -20.27 -13.02 4.88
C PRO A 51 -20.38 -11.66 4.19
N GLU A 52 -21.36 -10.84 4.56
CA GLU A 52 -21.51 -9.47 4.05
C GLU A 52 -20.47 -8.53 4.65
N GLU A 53 -20.19 -8.64 5.96
CA GLU A 53 -19.16 -7.86 6.64
C GLU A 53 -17.76 -8.24 6.13
N ILE A 54 -17.48 -9.54 5.99
CA ILE A 54 -16.19 -10.01 5.45
C ILE A 54 -15.95 -9.48 4.03
N ARG A 55 -16.99 -9.46 3.18
CA ARG A 55 -16.88 -8.90 1.83
C ARG A 55 -16.61 -7.40 1.84
N GLU A 56 -17.19 -6.67 2.78
CA GLU A 56 -16.94 -5.25 2.96
C GLU A 56 -15.49 -5.03 3.42
N GLU A 57 -15.03 -5.75 4.45
CA GLU A 57 -13.65 -5.63 4.96
C GLU A 57 -12.60 -6.00 3.91
N VAL A 58 -12.79 -7.09 3.16
CA VAL A 58 -11.88 -7.46 2.06
C VAL A 58 -11.90 -6.39 0.98
N ARG A 59 -13.06 -5.80 0.67
CA ARG A 59 -13.16 -4.70 -0.29
C ARG A 59 -12.44 -3.46 0.22
N GLU A 60 -12.59 -3.11 1.48
CA GLU A 60 -11.89 -1.99 2.10
C GLU A 60 -10.38 -2.23 2.13
N TRP A 61 -9.92 -3.44 2.45
CA TRP A 61 -8.51 -3.82 2.37
C TRP A 61 -7.94 -3.69 0.96
N LEU A 62 -8.69 -4.08 -0.07
CA LEU A 62 -8.30 -3.90 -1.48
C LEU A 62 -8.30 -2.44 -1.96
N ILE A 63 -9.03 -1.56 -1.28
CA ILE A 63 -9.17 -0.14 -1.62
C ILE A 63 -8.21 0.73 -0.77
N GLY A 64 -7.89 0.29 0.44
CA GLY A 64 -7.01 0.96 1.40
C GLY A 64 -5.55 0.99 0.97
N GLU A 65 -4.74 1.65 1.78
CA GLU A 65 -3.29 1.76 1.59
C GLU A 65 -2.65 0.38 1.73
N ILE A 66 -2.14 -0.16 0.62
CA ILE A 66 -1.28 -1.35 0.66
C ILE A 66 -0.05 -0.97 1.47
N PRO A 67 0.39 -1.78 2.46
CA PRO A 67 1.63 -1.48 3.17
C PRO A 67 2.77 -1.31 2.16
N SER A 68 3.52 -0.21 2.29
CA SER A 68 4.58 0.20 1.35
C SER A 68 5.62 -0.89 1.06
N ASP A 69 5.74 -1.88 1.94
CA ASP A 69 6.63 -3.04 1.82
C ASP A 69 6.30 -3.94 0.62
N ILE A 70 5.01 -4.09 0.27
CA ILE A 70 4.57 -4.89 -0.90
C ILE A 70 4.73 -4.09 -2.21
N VAL A 71 4.77 -2.75 -2.12
CA VAL A 71 4.84 -1.83 -3.26
C VAL A 71 6.29 -1.61 -3.75
N MET A 72 7.30 -2.04 -2.97
CA MET A 72 8.74 -1.78 -3.22
C MET A 72 9.63 -3.04 -3.26
N ASP A 73 9.12 -4.23 -3.60
CA ASP A 73 10.00 -5.38 -3.87
C ASP A 73 10.54 -5.32 -5.32
N PRO A 74 11.87 -5.40 -5.54
CA PRO A 74 12.47 -5.29 -6.87
C PRO A 74 12.18 -6.49 -7.81
N SER A 75 11.52 -7.53 -7.31
CA SER A 75 10.95 -8.61 -8.13
C SER A 75 9.56 -8.25 -8.69
N HIS A 76 8.92 -7.20 -8.17
CA HIS A 76 7.56 -6.73 -8.48
C HIS A 76 7.54 -5.38 -9.24
N ASP A 77 8.62 -5.10 -9.99
CA ASP A 77 9.07 -3.76 -10.39
C ASP A 77 8.56 -3.26 -11.76
N ASN A 78 7.24 -3.29 -12.05
CA ASN A 78 6.76 -2.61 -13.27
C ASN A 78 5.38 -1.91 -13.23
N HIS A 79 4.80 -1.65 -12.06
CA HIS A 79 3.51 -0.92 -12.01
C HIS A 79 3.41 0.25 -11.02
N SER A 80 4.44 0.50 -10.20
CA SER A 80 4.46 1.66 -9.27
C SER A 80 4.71 3.02 -9.95
N ILE A 81 4.94 3.07 -11.27
CA ILE A 81 5.13 4.33 -12.02
C ILE A 81 3.79 4.87 -12.62
N ALA A 82 2.63 4.28 -12.33
CA ALA A 82 1.36 4.78 -12.86
C ALA A 82 0.52 5.58 -11.85
N LEU A 83 0.78 5.47 -10.54
CA LEU A 83 -0.02 6.12 -9.49
C LEU A 83 0.69 7.29 -8.80
N SER A 84 2.02 7.35 -8.83
CA SER A 84 2.82 8.45 -8.26
C SER A 84 2.72 9.78 -9.04
N ALA A 85 1.99 9.81 -10.15
CA ALA A 85 1.76 11.04 -10.92
C ALA A 85 0.50 11.80 -10.49
N LYS A 86 -0.32 11.27 -9.56
CA LYS A 86 -1.61 11.88 -9.20
C LYS A 86 -1.62 12.66 -7.89
N TYR A 87 -0.48 12.82 -7.24
CA TYR A 87 -0.36 13.67 -6.05
C TYR A 87 0.82 14.63 -6.13
N VAL A 88 0.96 15.30 -7.28
CA VAL A 88 1.58 16.62 -7.34
C VAL A 88 0.42 17.59 -7.52
N ASN A 89 0.15 18.42 -6.50
CA ASN A 89 -0.77 19.53 -6.65
C ASN A 89 -0.26 20.42 -7.80
N GLU A 90 -1.16 20.83 -8.71
CA GLU A 90 -0.85 21.86 -9.69
C GLU A 90 -0.46 23.15 -8.96
N GLY A 91 0.85 23.46 -8.88
CA GLY A 91 1.30 24.80 -8.49
C GLY A 91 2.59 24.94 -7.66
N GLU A 92 3.28 23.87 -7.24
CA GLU A 92 4.59 24.03 -6.58
C GLU A 92 5.72 24.13 -7.61
N ASP A 93 6.15 25.38 -7.84
CA ASP A 93 7.36 25.71 -8.58
C ASP A 93 8.55 25.66 -7.59
N GLU A 94 9.41 24.64 -7.75
CA GLU A 94 10.51 24.29 -6.83
C GLU A 94 11.66 25.33 -6.78
N TYR A 95 11.50 26.50 -7.42
CA TYR A 95 12.57 27.47 -7.61
C TYR A 95 12.43 28.79 -6.84
N SER A 96 11.40 28.98 -6.01
CA SER A 96 11.04 30.34 -5.57
C SER A 96 11.38 30.78 -4.14
N ASP A 97 11.99 29.97 -3.28
CA ASP A 97 12.25 30.40 -1.88
C ASP A 97 13.65 30.04 -1.36
N ASP A 98 14.70 30.50 -2.06
CA ASP A 98 16.08 30.56 -1.51
C ASP A 98 16.42 31.97 -0.95
N ALA A 99 15.52 32.94 -1.11
CA ALA A 99 15.79 34.34 -0.76
C ALA A 99 15.60 34.67 0.73
N ALA A 100 15.18 33.72 1.57
CA ALA A 100 14.84 33.97 2.97
C ALA A 100 15.97 33.62 3.97
N PHE A 101 17.08 33.02 3.52
CA PHE A 101 18.20 32.65 4.40
C PHE A 101 19.49 33.39 4.04
N GLY A 102 19.85 34.38 4.85
CA GLY A 102 21.24 34.84 4.98
C GLY A 102 21.57 36.24 4.43
N ASP A 103 20.74 37.26 4.65
CA ASP A 103 21.25 38.64 4.71
C ASP A 103 21.59 38.98 6.17
N ASP A 104 22.69 38.40 6.66
CA ASP A 104 23.30 38.77 7.93
C ASP A 104 24.63 39.49 7.61
N GLY A 105 24.53 40.82 7.56
CA GLY A 105 25.53 41.82 7.95
C GLY A 105 27.02 41.66 7.57
N GLU A 106 27.51 42.70 6.87
CA GLU A 106 28.80 43.38 7.12
C GLU A 106 30.09 42.57 6.82
N SER A 107 30.87 42.91 5.80
CA SER A 107 31.94 43.93 5.95
C SER A 107 32.50 44.41 4.59
N PRO A 108 32.70 45.71 4.37
CA PRO A 108 33.52 46.21 3.26
C PRO A 108 35.01 46.28 3.68
N ASP A 109 35.87 45.48 3.06
CA ASP A 109 37.34 45.57 3.22
C ASP A 109 37.99 45.87 1.86
N ASP A 110 38.44 47.13 1.74
CA ASP A 110 39.70 47.64 1.16
C ASP A 110 40.33 46.97 -0.09
N ASP A 111 40.31 47.67 -1.24
CA ASP A 111 41.49 47.95 -2.12
C ASP A 111 41.20 49.11 -3.09
#